data_AF-A0A349CJ97-F1
#
_entry.id   AF-A0A349CJ97-F1
#
_cell.length_a   1.000
_cell.length_b   1.000
_cell.length_c   1.000
_cell.angle_alpha   90.00
_cell.angle_beta   90.00
_cell.angle_gamma   90.00
#
_symmetry.space_group_name_H-M   'P 1'
#
loop_
_entity.id
_entity.type
_entity.pdbx_description
1 polymer ?
#
loop_
_entity_poly.entity_id
_entity_poly.type
_entity_poly.pdbx_seq_one_letter_code
_entity_poly.pdbx_strand_id
1 'polypeptide(L)'
;QKGQSIRFPISELRTSLRASGGVCGIKLEKDDGVVSMDVAEKGTFVLTVTSGGHGKLTPIDDYPLQHRAGSGVITFKIVGKTGDVAAAKAVTPDQQVMIISAGGIITLTPVKEKDPRQGITIQGRSTQGVRLMKLEDNDRVVAITAFDGEDKE
;
A
#
# COMPACT_ATOMS: atom_id res chain seq x y z
N GLN A 1 -4.79 -2.36 8.49
CA GLN A 1 -5.60 -3.39 7.82
C GLN A 1 -6.92 -2.80 7.37
N LYS A 2 -7.59 -1.99 8.21
CA LYS A 2 -8.89 -1.37 7.94
C LYS A 2 -8.86 -0.11 7.06
N GLY A 3 -7.81 0.05 6.24
CA GLY A 3 -7.75 1.11 5.22
C GLY A 3 -7.48 2.52 5.76
N GLN A 4 -6.85 2.65 6.93
CA GLN A 4 -6.31 3.91 7.46
C GLN A 4 -4.81 4.06 7.15
N SER A 5 -4.35 5.31 7.10
CA SER A 5 -2.96 5.68 6.84
C SER A 5 -2.59 6.95 7.60
N ILE A 6 -1.32 7.08 7.99
CA ILE A 6 -0.80 8.32 8.56
C ILE A 6 0.54 8.66 7.89
N ARG A 7 0.76 9.95 7.65
CA ARG A 7 2.03 10.48 7.15
C ARG A 7 2.46 11.60 8.09
N PHE A 8 3.61 11.47 8.71
CA PHE A 8 4.16 12.45 9.66
C PHE A 8 5.66 12.64 9.41
N PRO A 9 6.23 13.81 9.77
CA PRO A 9 7.64 14.07 9.55
C PRO A 9 8.52 13.24 10.49
N ILE A 10 9.61 12.69 9.95
CA ILE A 10 10.56 11.86 10.72
C ILE A 10 11.17 12.61 11.91
N SER A 11 11.24 13.94 11.87
CA SER A 11 11.74 14.78 12.96
C SER A 11 10.90 14.70 14.24
N GLU A 12 9.66 14.20 14.19
CA GLU A 12 8.86 13.90 15.39
C GLU A 12 9.32 12.62 16.12
N LEU A 13 10.20 11.83 15.49
CA LEU A 13 10.82 10.68 16.12
C LEU A 13 12.16 11.09 16.71
N ARG A 14 12.33 10.79 18.01
CA ARG A 14 13.63 10.87 18.65
C ARG A 14 14.45 9.61 18.33
N THR A 15 15.76 9.78 18.23
CA THR A 15 16.68 8.63 18.27
C THR A 15 16.49 7.89 19.59
N SER A 16 16.46 6.56 19.53
CA SER A 16 16.30 5.72 20.70
C SER A 16 17.19 4.50 20.60
N LEU A 17 17.45 3.87 21.74
CA LEU A 17 18.22 2.63 21.82
C LEU A 17 17.42 1.47 21.26
N ARG A 18 18.12 0.46 20.71
CA ARG A 18 17.51 -0.78 20.20
C ARG A 18 16.63 -1.50 21.24
N ALA A 19 16.99 -1.40 22.53
CA ALA A 19 16.26 -2.03 23.62
C ALA A 19 15.02 -1.24 24.10
N SER A 20 14.73 -0.07 23.52
CA SER A 20 13.57 0.73 23.90
C SER A 20 12.26 0.19 23.30
N GLY A 21 11.13 0.44 23.96
CA GLY A 21 9.79 -0.01 23.52
C GLY A 21 9.19 0.75 22.33
N GLY A 22 9.95 1.60 21.65
CA GLY A 22 9.46 2.42 20.52
C GLY A 22 8.49 3.54 20.93
N VAL A 23 7.81 4.10 19.93
CA VAL A 23 6.79 5.15 20.09
C VAL A 23 5.61 4.87 19.17
N CYS A 24 4.42 5.34 19.53
CA CYS A 24 3.20 5.10 18.74
C CYS A 24 3.21 5.90 17.42
N GLY A 25 3.27 5.23 16.26
CA GLY A 25 3.20 5.88 14.95
C GLY A 25 1.78 6.34 14.57
N ILE A 26 0.84 5.41 14.64
CA ILE A 26 -0.60 5.59 14.32
C ILE A 26 -1.42 5.00 15.46
N LYS A 27 -2.54 5.65 15.79
CA LYS A 27 -3.54 5.10 16.71
C LYS A 27 -4.45 4.17 15.93
N LEU A 28 -4.53 2.92 16.37
CA LEU A 28 -5.37 1.89 15.74
C LEU A 28 -6.71 1.78 16.47
N GLU A 29 -7.76 1.51 15.70
CA GLU A 29 -9.03 1.06 16.25
C GLU A 29 -8.93 -0.41 16.67
N LYS A 30 -9.97 -0.89 17.37
CA LYS A 30 -10.05 -2.28 17.78
C LYS A 30 -10.02 -3.19 16.55
N ASP A 31 -9.26 -4.28 16.62
CA ASP A 31 -9.12 -5.28 15.57
C ASP A 31 -8.52 -4.72 14.24
N ASP A 32 -7.79 -3.60 14.32
CA ASP A 32 -6.94 -3.10 13.24
C ASP A 32 -5.45 -3.34 13.53
N GLY A 33 -4.64 -3.36 12.48
CA GLY A 33 -3.21 -3.61 12.55
C GLY A 33 -2.44 -2.82 11.48
N VAL A 34 -1.21 -2.42 11.78
CA VAL A 34 -0.30 -1.86 10.77
C VAL A 34 0.10 -2.96 9.80
N VAL A 35 0.00 -2.69 8.50
CA VAL A 35 0.34 -3.64 7.41
C VAL A 35 1.62 -3.27 6.67
N SER A 36 2.00 -2.00 6.71
CA SER A 36 3.17 -1.50 6.02
C SER A 36 3.66 -0.20 6.67
N MET A 37 4.93 0.10 6.42
CA MET A 37 5.57 1.36 6.76
C MET A 37 6.63 1.63 5.70
N ASP A 38 6.60 2.83 5.12
CA ASP A 38 7.56 3.28 4.11
C ASP A 38 7.94 4.74 4.34
N VAL A 39 9.06 5.13 3.74
CA VAL A 39 9.47 6.55 3.66
C VAL A 39 8.70 7.22 2.52
N ALA A 40 8.04 8.33 2.84
CA ALA A 40 7.25 9.08 1.87
C ALA A 40 8.14 10.09 1.09
N GLU A 41 8.48 9.76 -0.15
CA GLU A 41 9.30 10.59 -1.03
C GLU A 41 8.44 11.25 -2.13
N LYS A 42 8.76 12.50 -2.49
CA LYS A 42 8.02 13.22 -3.55
C LYS A 42 8.12 12.48 -4.88
N GLY A 43 7.05 12.55 -5.68
CA GLY A 43 6.99 11.89 -6.99
C GLY A 43 6.72 10.38 -6.95
N THR A 44 6.57 9.80 -5.75
CA THR A 44 6.16 8.40 -5.57
C THR A 44 4.64 8.25 -5.45
N PHE A 45 4.19 7.01 -5.57
CA PHE A 45 2.81 6.60 -5.30
C PHE A 45 2.79 5.62 -4.12
N VAL A 46 1.69 5.62 -3.38
CA VAL A 46 1.36 4.52 -2.47
C VAL A 46 0.55 3.50 -3.25
N LEU A 47 1.15 2.36 -3.55
CA LEU A 47 0.42 1.17 -3.98
C LEU A 47 -0.27 0.57 -2.76
N THR A 48 -1.58 0.37 -2.82
CA THR A 48 -2.32 -0.39 -1.80
C THR A 48 -3.00 -1.58 -2.47
N VAL A 49 -2.85 -2.77 -1.88
CA VAL A 49 -3.46 -4.03 -2.35
C VAL A 49 -4.20 -4.73 -1.21
N THR A 50 -5.42 -5.17 -1.47
CA THR A 50 -6.29 -5.86 -0.51
C THR A 50 -6.19 -7.38 -0.64
N SER A 51 -6.62 -8.10 0.38
CA SER A 51 -6.62 -9.57 0.39
C SER A 51 -7.46 -10.17 -0.73
N GLY A 52 -8.53 -9.50 -1.14
CA GLY A 52 -9.37 -9.85 -2.29
C GLY A 52 -8.81 -9.41 -3.65
N GLY A 53 -7.53 -9.08 -3.76
CA GLY A 53 -6.85 -8.81 -5.04
C GLY A 53 -7.23 -7.48 -5.70
N HIS A 54 -7.79 -6.53 -4.94
CA HIS A 54 -8.04 -5.18 -5.43
C HIS A 54 -6.90 -4.26 -5.05
N GLY A 55 -6.61 -3.27 -5.88
CA GLY A 55 -5.58 -2.30 -5.57
C GLY A 55 -5.63 -1.06 -6.43
N LYS A 56 -4.77 -0.10 -6.08
CA LYS A 56 -4.65 1.20 -6.75
C LYS A 56 -3.33 1.85 -6.38
N LEU A 57 -2.96 2.82 -7.21
CA LEU A 57 -1.92 3.80 -6.88
C LEU A 57 -2.58 5.09 -6.43
N THR A 58 -2.05 5.70 -5.38
CA THR A 58 -2.45 7.05 -4.97
C THR A 58 -1.19 7.91 -4.85
N PRO A 59 -1.14 9.10 -5.46
CA PRO A 59 0.00 9.99 -5.32
C PRO A 59 0.34 10.24 -3.85
N ILE A 60 1.61 10.26 -3.49
CA ILE A 60 2.00 10.50 -2.08
C ILE A 60 1.52 11.86 -1.57
N ASP A 61 1.40 12.84 -2.46
CA ASP A 61 0.96 14.21 -2.14
C ASP A 61 -0.53 14.30 -1.80
N ASP A 62 -1.31 13.28 -2.16
CA ASP A 62 -2.68 13.16 -1.66
C ASP A 62 -2.67 12.87 -0.15
N TYR A 63 -1.62 12.29 0.43
CA TYR A 63 -1.57 11.97 1.85
C TYR A 63 -1.16 13.21 2.67
N PRO A 64 -2.08 13.82 3.43
CA PRO A 64 -1.78 15.03 4.19
C PRO A 64 -0.80 14.73 5.31
N LEU A 65 0.12 15.67 5.54
CA LEU A 65 0.97 15.66 6.72
C LEU A 65 0.11 15.86 7.97
N GLN A 66 0.36 15.02 8.96
CA GLN A 66 -0.30 15.01 10.27
C GLN A 66 0.76 14.82 11.36
N HIS A 67 0.37 15.05 12.61
CA HIS A 67 1.20 14.65 13.75
C HIS A 67 1.16 13.14 13.96
N ARG A 68 2.26 12.59 14.48
CA ARG A 68 2.35 11.21 14.95
C ARG A 68 1.26 10.89 15.98
N ALA A 69 0.89 9.61 16.09
CA ALA A 69 -0.08 9.07 17.03
C ALA A 69 -1.52 9.56 16.83
N GLY A 70 -1.81 10.18 15.68
CA GLY A 70 -3.18 10.41 15.20
C GLY A 70 -3.83 9.12 14.68
N SER A 71 -5.15 9.18 14.45
CA SER A 71 -5.91 8.08 13.83
C SER A 71 -5.66 7.97 12.31
N GLY A 72 -5.07 9.00 11.70
CA GLY A 72 -4.79 9.03 10.28
C GLY A 72 -6.00 9.39 9.41
N VAL A 73 -5.89 9.09 8.12
CA VAL A 73 -6.91 9.28 7.09
C VAL A 73 -7.10 8.02 6.28
N ILE A 74 -8.29 7.87 5.70
CA ILE A 74 -8.62 6.77 4.80
C ILE A 74 -7.61 6.73 3.64
N THR A 75 -7.07 5.56 3.35
CA THR A 75 -6.23 5.23 2.18
C THR A 75 -6.92 4.27 1.21
N PHE A 76 -7.88 3.48 1.71
CA PHE A 76 -8.61 2.53 0.89
C PHE A 76 -10.01 2.33 1.43
N LYS A 77 -11.02 2.44 0.58
CA LYS A 77 -12.40 2.14 0.96
C LYS A 77 -12.61 0.64 0.91
N ILE A 78 -12.67 0.01 2.08
CA ILE A 78 -12.96 -1.41 2.23
C ILE A 78 -14.45 -1.65 2.01
N VAL A 79 -14.76 -2.66 1.19
CA VAL A 79 -16.10 -3.21 0.98
C VAL A 79 -16.01 -4.73 1.05
N GLY A 80 -17.15 -5.43 1.23
CA GLY A 80 -17.14 -6.88 1.46
C GLY A 80 -16.31 -7.68 0.45
N LYS A 81 -16.32 -7.29 -0.84
CA LYS A 81 -15.56 -7.97 -1.90
C LYS A 81 -14.06 -7.67 -1.93
N THR A 82 -13.59 -6.56 -1.37
CA THR A 82 -12.16 -6.21 -1.41
C THR A 82 -11.39 -6.98 -0.35
N GLY A 83 -12.05 -7.29 0.77
CA GLY A 83 -11.36 -7.68 2.00
C GLY A 83 -10.54 -6.53 2.59
N ASP A 84 -9.82 -6.84 3.66
CA ASP A 84 -8.91 -5.90 4.31
C ASP A 84 -7.68 -5.60 3.45
N VAL A 85 -6.98 -4.50 3.74
CA VAL A 85 -5.68 -4.22 3.10
C VAL A 85 -4.69 -5.31 3.52
N ALA A 86 -4.11 -5.99 2.52
CA ALA A 86 -3.11 -7.04 2.74
C ALA A 86 -1.69 -6.46 2.75
N ALA A 87 -1.41 -5.52 1.85
CA ALA A 87 -0.12 -4.87 1.79
C ALA A 87 -0.22 -3.47 1.16
N ALA A 88 0.74 -2.62 1.46
CA ALA A 88 0.96 -1.38 0.74
C ALA A 88 2.46 -1.10 0.60
N LYS A 89 2.84 -0.37 -0.44
CA LYS A 89 4.23 -0.05 -0.74
C LYS A 89 4.34 1.32 -1.41
N ALA A 90 5.30 2.13 -0.97
CA ALA A 90 5.74 3.29 -1.74
C ALA A 90 6.50 2.82 -2.99
N VAL A 91 6.04 3.24 -4.16
CA VAL A 91 6.57 2.80 -5.46
C VAL A 91 6.81 3.99 -6.38
N THR A 92 7.80 3.85 -7.26
CA THR A 92 8.10 4.80 -8.33
C THR A 92 7.43 4.34 -9.65
N PRO A 93 7.21 5.26 -10.61
CA PRO A 93 6.50 4.92 -11.85
C PRO A 93 7.19 3.87 -12.73
N ASP A 94 8.52 3.75 -12.62
CA ASP A 94 9.42 2.88 -13.38
C ASP A 94 9.56 1.47 -12.79
N GLN A 95 9.02 1.24 -11.60
CA GLN A 95 9.06 -0.07 -10.96
C GLN A 95 8.06 -1.06 -11.55
N GLN A 96 8.35 -2.34 -11.33
CA GLN A 96 7.42 -3.44 -11.47
C GLN A 96 6.99 -3.95 -10.10
N VAL A 97 5.78 -4.47 -10.03
CA VAL A 97 5.18 -5.00 -8.81
C VAL A 97 4.84 -6.45 -9.02
N MET A 98 5.29 -7.28 -8.09
CA MET A 98 4.90 -8.67 -7.98
C MET A 98 3.85 -8.81 -6.87
N ILE A 99 2.70 -9.40 -7.21
CA ILE A 99 1.61 -9.72 -6.29
C ILE A 99 1.57 -11.23 -6.12
N ILE A 100 1.51 -11.69 -4.87
CA ILE A 100 1.63 -13.11 -4.52
C ILE A 100 0.38 -13.55 -3.74
N SER A 101 -0.27 -14.60 -4.21
CA SER A 101 -1.41 -15.24 -3.53
C SER A 101 -0.96 -16.34 -2.56
N ALA A 102 -1.84 -16.68 -1.61
CA ALA A 102 -1.61 -17.79 -0.68
C ALA A 102 -1.52 -19.13 -1.42
N GLY A 103 -2.26 -19.28 -2.53
CA GLY A 103 -2.18 -20.42 -3.44
C GLY A 103 -0.90 -20.50 -4.28
N GLY A 104 0.01 -19.55 -4.15
CA GLY A 104 1.28 -19.52 -4.88
C GLY A 104 1.19 -18.95 -6.29
N ILE A 105 0.07 -18.29 -6.64
CA ILE A 105 -0.06 -17.57 -7.91
C ILE A 105 0.67 -16.24 -7.80
N ILE A 106 1.53 -15.98 -8.79
CA ILE A 106 2.33 -14.77 -8.87
C ILE A 106 1.94 -14.00 -10.12
N THR A 107 1.65 -12.71 -9.98
CA THR A 107 1.42 -11.80 -11.11
C THR A 107 2.42 -10.66 -11.06
N LEU A 108 3.02 -10.36 -12.20
CA LEU A 108 3.93 -9.24 -12.39
C LEU A 108 3.22 -8.14 -13.17
N THR A 109 3.28 -6.91 -12.69
CA THR A 109 2.59 -5.77 -13.29
C THR A 109 3.43 -4.51 -13.15
N PRO A 110 3.73 -3.78 -14.24
CA PRO A 110 4.36 -2.47 -14.17
C PRO A 110 3.52 -1.50 -13.34
N VAL A 111 4.18 -0.65 -12.55
CA VAL A 111 3.50 0.41 -11.77
C VAL A 111 2.79 1.36 -12.73
N LYS A 112 3.53 1.88 -13.71
CA LYS A 112 2.97 2.71 -14.77
C LYS A 112 3.05 1.97 -16.10
N GLU A 113 1.88 1.66 -16.64
CA GLU A 113 1.77 1.02 -17.95
C GLU A 113 1.69 2.07 -19.07
N LYS A 114 2.11 1.69 -20.28
CA LYS A 114 1.99 2.57 -21.46
C LYS A 114 0.54 2.64 -21.96
N ASP A 115 -0.20 1.55 -21.85
CA ASP A 115 -1.62 1.49 -22.16
C ASP A 115 -2.44 1.87 -20.91
N PRO A 116 -3.22 2.97 -20.94
CA PRO A 116 -4.03 3.39 -19.79
C PRO A 116 -5.16 2.40 -19.42
N ARG A 117 -5.42 1.40 -20.26
CA ARG A 117 -6.38 0.31 -19.97
C ARG A 117 -5.73 -0.87 -19.25
N GLN A 118 -4.40 -0.88 -19.14
CA GLN A 118 -3.62 -1.93 -18.52
C GLN A 118 -2.83 -1.38 -17.32
N GLY A 119 -2.38 -2.25 -16.44
CA GLY A 119 -1.65 -1.86 -15.23
C GLY A 119 -2.54 -1.36 -14.08
N ILE A 120 -1.92 -0.69 -13.12
CA ILE A 120 -2.54 -0.29 -11.87
C ILE A 120 -3.08 1.14 -12.00
N THR A 121 -4.38 1.35 -11.76
CA THR A 121 -4.99 2.67 -11.93
C THR A 121 -4.59 3.63 -10.82
N ILE A 122 -4.26 4.87 -11.20
CA ILE A 122 -4.08 5.99 -10.27
C ILE A 122 -5.46 6.50 -9.83
N GLN A 123 -5.72 6.51 -8.53
CA GLN A 123 -6.99 6.92 -7.94
C GLN A 123 -6.77 7.62 -6.60
N GLY A 124 -7.74 8.43 -6.18
CA GLY A 124 -7.72 9.07 -4.87
C GLY A 124 -7.83 8.10 -3.69
N ARG A 125 -7.50 8.59 -2.50
CA ARG A 125 -7.43 7.79 -1.26
C ARG A 125 -8.74 7.11 -0.86
N SER A 126 -9.90 7.74 -1.02
CA SER A 126 -11.19 7.20 -0.56
C SER A 126 -11.89 6.26 -1.56
N THR A 127 -11.19 5.78 -2.60
CA THR A 127 -11.71 4.81 -3.57
C THR A 127 -11.46 3.35 -3.18
N GLN A 128 -12.15 2.42 -3.83
CA GLN A 128 -12.03 0.96 -3.64
C GLN A 128 -11.00 0.30 -4.58
N GLY A 129 -10.31 1.06 -5.43
CA GLY A 129 -9.40 0.52 -6.43
C GLY A 129 -10.06 -0.28 -7.55
N VAL A 130 -9.23 -0.98 -8.31
CA VAL A 130 -9.61 -1.94 -9.36
C VAL A 130 -9.08 -3.32 -9.04
N ARG A 131 -9.56 -4.35 -9.74
CA ARG A 131 -9.05 -5.71 -9.57
C ARG A 131 -7.67 -5.83 -10.23
N LEU A 132 -6.65 -6.17 -9.46
CA LEU A 132 -5.29 -6.42 -9.93
C LEU A 132 -5.00 -7.90 -10.14
N MET A 133 -5.61 -8.75 -9.31
CA MET A 133 -5.45 -10.20 -9.37
C MET A 133 -6.81 -10.89 -9.35
N LYS A 134 -7.01 -11.83 -10.27
CA LYS A 134 -8.13 -12.76 -10.19
C LYS A 134 -7.74 -13.91 -9.26
N LEU A 135 -8.35 -13.92 -8.07
CA LEU A 135 -8.23 -14.99 -7.10
C LEU A 135 -9.30 -16.05 -7.35
N GLU A 136 -8.93 -17.31 -7.14
CA GLU A 136 -9.83 -18.45 -7.05
C GLU A 136 -10.52 -18.48 -5.67
N ASP A 137 -11.52 -19.35 -5.53
CA ASP A 137 -12.24 -19.51 -4.27
C ASP A 137 -11.29 -19.93 -3.13
N ASN A 138 -11.41 -19.27 -1.97
CA ASN A 138 -10.54 -19.42 -0.79
C ASN A 138 -9.07 -18.99 -0.96
N ASP A 139 -8.67 -18.41 -2.10
CA ASP A 139 -7.37 -17.77 -2.25
C ASP A 139 -7.39 -16.30 -1.78
N ARG A 140 -6.22 -15.76 -1.45
CA ARG A 140 -6.04 -14.37 -1.03
C ARG A 140 -4.65 -13.86 -1.35
N VAL A 141 -4.53 -12.56 -1.59
CA VAL A 141 -3.22 -11.90 -1.64
C VAL A 141 -2.60 -11.92 -0.24
N VAL A 142 -1.33 -12.33 -0.17
CA VAL A 142 -0.55 -12.40 1.08
C VAL A 142 0.68 -11.51 1.08
N ALA A 143 1.21 -11.17 -0.10
CA ALA A 143 2.39 -10.34 -0.21
C ALA A 143 2.41 -9.54 -1.51
N ILE A 144 3.11 -8.41 -1.46
CA ILE A 144 3.55 -7.67 -2.63
C ILE A 144 5.04 -7.36 -2.49
N THR A 145 5.74 -7.26 -3.60
CA THR A 145 7.06 -6.64 -3.66
C THR A 145 7.15 -5.75 -4.89
N ALA A 146 8.02 -4.74 -4.84
CA ALA A 146 8.30 -3.90 -5.99
C ALA A 146 9.81 -3.83 -6.19
N PHE A 147 10.22 -3.78 -7.45
CA PHE A 147 11.60 -3.77 -7.88
C PHE A 147 11.72 -3.00 -9.19
N ASP A 148 12.89 -2.44 -9.43
CA ASP A 148 13.16 -1.73 -10.67
C ASP A 148 13.12 -2.74 -11.83
N GLY A 149 12.45 -2.37 -12.93
CA GLY A 149 12.44 -3.23 -14.11
C GLY A 149 13.86 -3.38 -14.67
N GLU A 150 14.18 -4.54 -15.24
CA GLU A 150 15.44 -4.70 -15.97
C GLU A 150 15.52 -3.63 -17.08
N ASP A 151 16.66 -2.93 -17.13
CA ASP A 151 17.01 -2.10 -18.28
C ASP A 151 16.93 -2.97 -19.53
N LYS A 152 16.10 -2.56 -20.48
CA LYS A 152 16.09 -3.20 -21.80
C LYS A 152 17.40 -2.83 -22.49
N GLU A 153 18.39 -3.72 -22.44
CA GLU A 153 19.50 -3.74 -23.40
C GLU A 153 18.97 -3.79 -24.85
#